data_AF-A0A0K2J9C9-F1
#
_entry.id   AF-A0A0K2J9C9-F1
#
_cell.length_a   1.000
_cell.length_b   1.000
_cell.length_c   1.000
_cell.angle_alpha   90.00
_cell.angle_beta   90.00
_cell.angle_gamma   90.00
#
_symmetry.space_group_name_H-M   'P 1'
#
loop_
_entity.id
_entity.type
_entity.pdbx_description
1 polymer ?
#
loop_
_entity_poly.entity_id
_entity_poly.type
_entity_poly.pdbx_seq_one_letter_code
_entity_poly.pdbx_strand_id
1 'polypeptide(L)'
;MDDNKKTNVDVMKDIEKAKDRVLATTIERNSFLGEYKERVLAALTFDEVREKGIYGEIEKALENKEAKKMIVSREVDFKCIKKYLDMAKNKHVSCKMMDNLLNTGEVCLVVASDEALSHPLENPIVESKIEKIREKNLPDIYYKAMGNKICNFHSDIIEKEIPEYRNYYGKIEFLDSLFGTKCPICQKIGGKKRG
;
A
#
# COMPACT_ATOMS: atom_id res chain seq x y z
N MET A 1 56.14 10.69 1.46
CA MET A 1 56.21 9.26 1.11
C MET A 1 55.74 8.53 2.35
N ASP A 2 54.46 8.16 2.43
CA ASP A 2 53.98 7.27 3.49
C ASP A 2 53.15 6.18 2.84
N ASP A 3 53.78 5.02 2.71
CA ASP A 3 53.20 3.83 2.12
C ASP A 3 52.17 3.24 3.08
N ASN A 4 50.90 3.46 2.72
CA ASN A 4 49.72 2.86 3.33
C ASN A 4 49.69 1.35 3.07
N LYS A 5 50.45 0.58 3.84
CA LYS A 5 50.41 -0.90 3.79
C LYS A 5 49.31 -1.42 4.70
N LYS A 6 48.06 -1.40 4.21
CA LYS A 6 46.94 -2.10 4.86
C LYS A 6 47.30 -3.57 5.08
N THR A 7 47.06 -4.09 6.29
CA THR A 7 47.33 -5.49 6.60
C THR A 7 46.32 -6.40 5.91
N ASN A 8 46.66 -7.67 5.65
CA ASN A 8 45.72 -8.64 5.07
C ASN A 8 44.41 -8.75 5.89
N VAL A 9 44.48 -8.56 7.21
CA VAL A 9 43.32 -8.55 8.11
C VAL A 9 42.43 -7.33 7.87
N ASP A 10 43.02 -6.16 7.63
CA ASP A 10 42.25 -4.94 7.30
C ASP A 10 41.58 -5.04 5.94
N VAL A 11 42.28 -5.61 4.96
CA VAL A 11 41.73 -5.87 3.61
C VAL A 11 40.56 -6.86 3.67
N MET A 12 40.66 -7.94 4.45
CA MET A 12 39.56 -8.91 4.62
C MET A 12 38.33 -8.28 5.29
N LYS A 13 38.52 -7.46 6.34
CA LYS A 13 37.42 -6.73 7.00
C LYS A 13 36.72 -5.73 6.06
N ASP A 14 37.48 -5.04 5.21
CA ASP A 14 36.91 -4.12 4.22
C ASP A 14 36.09 -4.87 3.16
N ILE A 15 36.55 -6.05 2.73
CA ILE A 15 35.83 -6.92 1.80
C ILE A 15 34.53 -7.46 2.43
N GLU A 16 34.57 -7.91 3.68
CA GLU A 16 33.38 -8.37 4.41
C GLU A 16 32.34 -7.25 4.55
N LYS A 17 32.75 -6.06 4.99
CA LYS A 17 31.86 -4.89 5.06
C LYS A 17 31.28 -4.51 3.70
N ALA A 18 32.06 -4.60 2.63
CA ALA A 18 31.58 -4.35 1.28
C ALA A 18 30.54 -5.40 0.85
N LYS A 19 30.77 -6.68 1.14
CA LYS A 19 29.83 -7.77 0.88
C LYS A 19 28.53 -7.60 1.66
N ASP A 20 28.60 -7.27 2.95
CA ASP A 20 27.43 -7.05 3.80
C ASP A 20 26.59 -5.87 3.30
N ARG A 21 27.24 -4.79 2.87
CA ARG A 21 26.55 -3.63 2.25
C ARG A 21 25.87 -4.01 0.95
N VAL A 22 26.58 -4.70 0.05
CA VAL A 22 26.00 -5.17 -1.21
C VAL A 22 24.81 -6.10 -0.95
N LEU A 23 24.93 -7.03 0.01
CA LEU A 23 23.85 -7.92 0.40
C LEU A 23 22.65 -7.16 0.95
N ALA A 24 22.86 -6.20 1.86
CA ALA A 24 21.79 -5.36 2.41
C ALA A 24 21.08 -4.56 1.30
N THR A 25 21.84 -3.95 0.38
CA THR A 25 21.27 -3.23 -0.77
C THR A 25 20.52 -4.17 -1.71
N THR A 26 21.01 -5.38 -1.95
CA THR A 26 20.30 -6.38 -2.76
C THR A 26 18.99 -6.80 -2.10
N ILE A 27 18.99 -7.04 -0.79
CA ILE A 27 17.77 -7.39 -0.04
C ILE A 27 16.74 -6.26 -0.09
N GLU A 28 17.18 -5.01 0.08
CA GLU A 28 16.30 -3.84 0.00
C GLU A 28 15.69 -3.72 -1.40
N ARG A 29 16.50 -3.84 -2.46
CA ARG A 29 16.01 -3.78 -3.83
C ARG A 29 15.04 -4.91 -4.15
N ASN A 30 15.33 -6.13 -3.71
CA ASN A 30 14.46 -7.29 -3.90
C ASN A 30 13.12 -7.12 -3.15
N SER A 31 13.06 -6.25 -2.13
CA SER A 31 11.82 -5.91 -1.43
C SER A 31 10.93 -4.92 -2.20
N PHE A 32 11.46 -4.16 -3.16
CA PHE A 32 10.73 -3.16 -3.94
C PHE A 32 10.83 -3.38 -5.45
N LEU A 33 10.71 -4.65 -5.88
CA LEU A 33 10.71 -5.03 -7.29
C LEU A 33 11.92 -4.45 -8.06
N GLY A 34 13.11 -4.56 -7.45
CA GLY A 34 14.39 -4.17 -8.04
C GLY A 34 14.74 -2.68 -7.93
N GLU A 35 13.88 -1.85 -7.34
CA GLU A 35 14.12 -0.41 -7.15
C GLU A 35 14.72 -0.11 -5.78
N TYR A 36 15.46 1.00 -5.69
CA TYR A 36 15.95 1.53 -4.43
C TYR A 36 14.83 2.25 -3.70
N LYS A 37 14.71 2.03 -2.39
CA LYS A 37 13.69 2.65 -1.53
C LYS A 37 13.65 4.17 -1.66
N GLU A 38 14.80 4.82 -1.80
CA GLU A 38 14.91 6.29 -1.97
C GLU A 38 14.21 6.83 -3.23
N ARG A 39 13.87 5.96 -4.19
CA ARG A 39 13.18 6.30 -5.44
C ARG A 39 11.70 5.93 -5.41
N VAL A 40 11.25 5.25 -4.35
CA VAL A 40 9.88 4.74 -4.27
C VAL A 40 8.97 5.83 -3.69
N LEU A 41 7.97 6.23 -4.47
CA LEU A 41 6.95 7.18 -4.05
C LEU A 41 5.85 6.49 -3.24
N ALA A 42 5.47 5.27 -3.63
CA ALA A 42 4.53 4.43 -2.91
C ALA A 42 4.62 2.97 -3.38
N ALA A 43 4.28 2.03 -2.51
CA ALA A 43 4.24 0.60 -2.81
C ALA A 43 2.98 -0.06 -2.22
N LEU A 44 2.49 -1.10 -2.89
CA LEU A 44 1.45 -1.99 -2.37
C LEU A 44 1.98 -3.40 -2.19
N THR A 45 1.54 -4.05 -1.13
CA THR A 45 1.65 -5.49 -0.93
C THR A 45 0.57 -6.27 -1.70
N PHE A 46 0.76 -7.58 -1.82
CA PHE A 46 -0.25 -8.49 -2.36
C PHE A 46 -1.57 -8.45 -1.60
N ASP A 47 -1.56 -8.20 -0.29
CA ASP A 47 -2.78 -8.12 0.49
C ASP A 47 -3.51 -6.81 0.25
N GLU A 48 -2.79 -5.69 0.20
CA GLU A 48 -3.34 -4.37 -0.10
C GLU A 48 -3.97 -4.30 -1.50
N VAL A 49 -3.30 -4.86 -2.53
CA VAL A 49 -3.85 -4.82 -3.89
C VAL A 49 -5.15 -5.63 -4.03
N ARG A 50 -5.29 -6.72 -3.25
CA ARG A 50 -6.47 -7.59 -3.21
C ARG A 50 -7.64 -6.93 -2.52
N GLU A 51 -7.41 -5.95 -1.66
CA GLU A 51 -8.50 -5.25 -1.00
C GLU A 51 -9.43 -4.57 -2.01
N LYS A 52 -10.72 -4.53 -1.66
CA LYS A 52 -11.71 -3.78 -2.41
C LYS A 52 -11.36 -2.30 -2.39
N GLY A 53 -11.59 -1.64 -3.52
CA GLY A 53 -11.31 -0.21 -3.69
C GLY A 53 -9.93 0.11 -4.23
N ILE A 54 -9.60 1.39 -4.21
CA ILE A 54 -8.33 1.95 -4.63
C ILE A 54 -7.67 2.59 -3.40
N TYR A 55 -6.37 2.38 -3.25
CA TYR A 55 -5.52 3.15 -2.34
C TYR A 55 -5.19 4.49 -2.99
N GLY A 56 -5.73 5.57 -2.43
CA GLY A 56 -5.56 6.93 -2.98
C GLY A 56 -4.11 7.41 -2.94
N GLU A 57 -3.26 6.81 -2.10
CA GLU A 57 -1.82 7.05 -2.05
C GLU A 57 -1.14 6.69 -3.37
N ILE A 58 -1.58 5.61 -4.04
CA ILE A 58 -1.04 5.23 -5.33
C ILE A 58 -1.49 6.21 -6.41
N GLU A 59 -2.74 6.66 -6.34
CA GLU A 59 -3.22 7.70 -7.25
C GLU A 59 -2.40 8.99 -7.10
N LYS A 60 -2.22 9.48 -5.87
CA LYS A 60 -1.39 10.65 -5.56
C LYS A 60 0.07 10.46 -6.00
N ALA A 61 0.62 9.26 -5.79
CA ALA A 61 1.97 8.94 -6.25
C ALA A 61 2.09 9.01 -7.77
N LEU A 62 1.11 8.50 -8.52
CA LEU A 62 1.08 8.58 -9.98
C LEU A 62 0.87 10.01 -10.51
N GLU A 63 0.29 10.92 -9.72
CA GLU A 63 0.16 12.35 -10.06
C GLU A 63 1.43 13.16 -9.80
N ASN A 64 2.34 12.61 -8.98
CA ASN A 64 3.60 13.29 -8.67
C ASN A 64 4.48 13.38 -9.92
N LYS A 65 5.01 14.58 -10.21
CA LYS A 65 5.93 14.85 -11.33
C LYS A 65 7.19 13.97 -11.35
N GLU A 66 7.62 13.49 -10.17
CA GLU A 66 8.76 12.59 -10.00
C GLU A 66 8.42 11.15 -10.40
N ALA A 67 7.15 10.75 -10.48
CA ALA A 67 6.76 9.41 -10.92
C ALA A 67 7.07 9.20 -12.41
N LYS A 68 7.95 8.24 -12.69
CA LYS A 68 8.37 7.89 -14.06
C LYS A 68 7.93 6.49 -14.47
N LYS A 69 7.79 5.58 -13.50
CA LYS A 69 7.42 4.20 -13.76
C LYS A 69 6.57 3.61 -12.64
N MET A 70 5.69 2.72 -13.03
CA MET A 70 5.01 1.77 -12.17
C MET A 70 5.49 0.36 -12.50
N ILE A 71 5.84 -0.38 -11.46
CA ILE A 71 6.42 -1.72 -11.54
C ILE A 71 5.45 -2.65 -10.88
N VAL A 72 5.14 -3.75 -11.54
CA VAL A 72 4.13 -4.69 -11.08
C VAL A 72 4.71 -6.10 -11.15
N SER A 73 4.56 -6.86 -10.06
CA SER A 73 4.90 -8.28 -10.05
C SER A 73 3.98 -9.05 -11.00
N ARG A 74 4.54 -9.96 -11.82
CA ARG A 74 3.72 -10.83 -12.68
C ARG A 74 2.84 -11.83 -11.92
N GLU A 75 3.11 -12.05 -10.64
CA GLU A 75 2.34 -12.98 -9.80
C GLU A 75 1.02 -12.39 -9.30
N VAL A 76 0.82 -11.08 -9.46
CA VAL A 76 -0.42 -10.43 -9.02
C VAL A 76 -1.60 -10.84 -9.90
N ASP A 77 -2.76 -11.10 -9.29
CA ASP A 77 -3.99 -11.31 -10.05
C ASP A 77 -4.32 -10.07 -10.88
N PHE A 78 -4.45 -10.28 -12.20
CA PHE A 78 -4.79 -9.22 -13.15
C PHE A 78 -6.06 -8.46 -12.75
N LYS A 79 -7.06 -9.14 -12.19
CA LYS A 79 -8.32 -8.51 -11.74
C LYS A 79 -8.08 -7.46 -10.64
N CYS A 80 -7.15 -7.73 -9.73
CA CYS A 80 -6.82 -6.83 -8.62
C CYS A 80 -6.00 -5.64 -9.10
N ILE A 81 -5.02 -5.88 -9.99
CA ILE A 81 -4.09 -4.83 -10.42
C ILE A 81 -4.64 -3.95 -11.54
N LYS A 82 -5.61 -4.42 -12.34
CA LYS A 82 -6.14 -3.71 -13.51
C LYS A 82 -6.50 -2.24 -13.20
N LYS A 83 -7.12 -1.98 -12.05
CA LYS A 83 -7.48 -0.62 -11.60
C LYS A 83 -6.27 0.32 -11.53
N TYR A 84 -5.10 -0.18 -11.11
CA TYR A 84 -3.86 0.60 -11.04
C TYR A 84 -3.17 0.74 -12.40
N LEU A 85 -3.20 -0.31 -13.24
CA LEU A 85 -2.70 -0.24 -14.61
C LEU A 85 -3.44 0.83 -15.44
N ASP A 86 -4.77 0.86 -15.33
CA ASP A 86 -5.61 1.85 -16.00
C ASP A 86 -5.30 3.26 -15.50
N MET A 87 -5.11 3.45 -14.18
CA MET A 87 -4.70 4.75 -13.61
C MET A 87 -3.34 5.23 -14.12
N ALA A 88 -2.32 4.37 -14.11
CA ALA A 88 -0.99 4.73 -14.58
C ALA A 88 -0.99 5.10 -16.07
N LYS A 89 -1.75 4.35 -16.88
CA LYS A 89 -1.97 4.67 -18.30
C LYS A 89 -2.61 6.04 -18.48
N ASN A 90 -3.66 6.35 -17.72
CA ASN A 90 -4.35 7.64 -17.80
C ASN A 90 -3.46 8.82 -17.36
N LYS A 91 -2.52 8.57 -16.44
CA LYS A 91 -1.55 9.56 -15.95
C LYS A 91 -0.24 9.57 -16.74
N HIS A 92 -0.17 8.83 -17.86
CA HIS A 92 0.99 8.72 -18.73
C HIS A 92 2.28 8.22 -18.03
N VAL A 93 2.13 7.39 -16.99
CA VAL A 93 3.25 6.75 -16.29
C VAL A 93 3.55 5.39 -16.93
N SER A 94 4.82 5.14 -17.27
CA SER A 94 5.23 3.88 -17.90
C SER A 94 5.00 2.69 -16.96
N CYS A 95 4.54 1.57 -17.50
CA CYS A 95 4.28 0.35 -16.71
C CYS A 95 5.23 -0.77 -17.14
N LYS A 96 5.91 -1.42 -16.19
CA LYS A 96 6.73 -2.61 -16.44
C LYS A 96 6.31 -3.78 -15.54
N MET A 97 6.29 -4.97 -16.11
CA MET A 97 6.00 -6.21 -15.38
C MET A 97 7.31 -6.92 -15.02
N MET A 98 7.52 -7.25 -13.75
CA MET A 98 8.73 -7.92 -13.25
C MET A 98 8.46 -9.36 -12.83
N ASP A 99 9.36 -10.26 -13.22
CA ASP A 99 9.37 -11.65 -12.74
C ASP A 99 9.97 -11.71 -11.33
N ASN A 100 9.27 -12.37 -10.40
CA ASN A 100 9.62 -12.43 -8.99
C ASN A 100 10.68 -13.49 -8.63
N LEU A 101 11.39 -14.07 -9.60
CA LEU A 101 12.36 -15.16 -9.38
C LEU A 101 13.44 -14.85 -8.32
N LEU A 102 13.70 -13.58 -8.02
CA LEU A 102 14.62 -13.12 -6.97
C LEU A 102 13.95 -12.20 -5.93
N ASN A 103 12.69 -11.84 -6.11
CA ASN A 103 11.96 -10.94 -5.23
C ASN A 103 11.22 -11.76 -4.17
N THR A 104 11.76 -11.78 -2.95
CA THR A 104 11.14 -12.47 -1.80
C THR A 104 10.17 -11.57 -1.02
N GLY A 105 9.89 -10.37 -1.53
CA GLY A 105 9.07 -9.36 -0.84
C GLY A 105 7.57 -9.55 -1.04
N GLU A 106 6.79 -9.06 -0.07
CA GLU A 106 5.32 -9.03 -0.13
C GLU A 106 4.78 -7.93 -1.08
N VAL A 107 5.66 -7.04 -1.55
CA VAL A 107 5.34 -5.94 -2.46
C VAL A 107 5.05 -6.47 -3.87
N CYS A 108 3.91 -6.07 -4.43
CA CYS A 108 3.49 -6.45 -5.78
C CYS A 108 3.32 -5.26 -6.74
N LEU A 109 3.28 -4.02 -6.23
CA LEU A 109 3.22 -2.80 -7.02
C LEU A 109 4.13 -1.73 -6.41
N VAL A 110 4.89 -1.03 -7.25
CA VAL A 110 5.78 0.07 -6.88
C VAL A 110 5.57 1.23 -7.85
N VAL A 111 5.39 2.44 -7.36
CA VAL A 111 5.49 3.68 -8.13
C VAL A 111 6.82 4.33 -7.80
N ALA A 112 7.64 4.59 -8.80
CA ALA A 112 9.01 5.05 -8.62
C ALA A 112 9.42 6.17 -9.59
N SER A 113 10.39 6.95 -9.15
CA SER A 113 11.16 7.90 -9.95
C SER A 113 12.36 7.21 -10.62
N ASP A 114 13.02 7.93 -11.54
CA ASP A 114 14.29 7.47 -12.10
C ASP A 114 15.48 7.79 -11.20
N GLU A 115 15.41 8.91 -10.47
CA GLU A 115 16.42 9.39 -9.54
C GLU A 115 15.93 9.33 -8.09
N ALA A 116 16.83 9.47 -7.12
CA ALA A 116 16.45 9.58 -5.70
C ALA A 116 15.48 10.76 -5.49
N LEU A 117 14.46 10.54 -4.66
CA LEU A 117 13.48 11.58 -4.32
C LEU A 117 14.15 12.67 -3.49
N SER A 118 13.69 13.91 -3.68
CA SER A 118 14.10 15.04 -2.85
C SER A 118 13.85 14.80 -1.35
N HIS A 119 12.75 14.12 -1.03
CA HIS A 119 12.36 13.71 0.32
C HIS A 119 11.93 12.24 0.32
N PRO A 120 12.90 11.31 0.50
CA PRO A 120 12.60 9.88 0.57
C PRO A 120 11.69 9.52 1.74
N LEU A 121 10.77 8.57 1.53
CA LEU A 121 9.92 8.05 2.60
C LEU A 121 10.67 7.06 3.49
N GLU A 122 10.43 7.14 4.80
CA GLU A 122 10.92 6.14 5.75
C GLU A 122 10.28 4.78 5.51
N ASN A 123 8.99 4.73 5.15
CA ASN A 123 8.35 3.52 4.67
C ASN A 123 7.45 3.87 3.46
N PRO A 124 7.80 3.40 2.25
CA PRO A 124 6.98 3.65 1.08
C PRO A 124 5.78 2.70 0.93
N ILE A 125 5.70 1.63 1.73
CA ILE A 125 4.52 0.74 1.72
C ILE A 125 3.36 1.53 2.32
N VAL A 126 2.24 1.57 1.60
CA VAL A 126 1.07 2.31 2.06
C VAL A 126 0.54 1.67 3.34
N GLU A 127 0.06 2.50 4.25
CA GLU A 127 -0.58 1.97 5.45
C GLU A 127 -1.92 1.32 5.09
N SER A 128 -2.14 0.11 5.64
CA SER A 128 -3.34 -0.69 5.41
C SER A 128 -4.62 0.02 5.91
N LYS A 129 -5.77 -0.30 5.31
CA LYS A 129 -7.04 0.33 5.72
C LYS A 129 -7.43 0.00 7.15
N ILE A 130 -7.05 -1.17 7.65
CA ILE A 130 -7.33 -1.59 9.03
C ILE A 130 -6.51 -0.78 10.05
N GLU A 131 -5.24 -0.50 9.77
CA GLU A 131 -4.43 0.35 10.66
C GLU A 131 -4.97 1.78 10.70
N LYS A 132 -5.28 2.36 9.55
CA LYS A 132 -5.94 3.69 9.49
C LYS A 132 -7.25 3.77 10.28
N ILE A 133 -8.00 2.67 10.34
CA ILE A 133 -9.22 2.58 11.16
C ILE A 133 -8.88 2.54 12.66
N ARG A 134 -7.85 1.79 13.04
CA ARG A 134 -7.36 1.69 14.43
C ARG A 134 -6.78 3.02 14.93
N GLU A 135 -6.07 3.76 14.09
CA GLU A 135 -5.57 5.10 14.41
C GLU A 135 -6.70 6.09 14.75
N LYS A 136 -7.88 5.90 14.16
CA LYS A 136 -9.10 6.66 14.49
C LYS A 136 -9.86 6.12 15.70
N ASN A 137 -9.29 5.15 16.42
CA ASN A 137 -9.92 4.44 17.54
C ASN A 137 -11.26 3.77 17.16
N LEU A 138 -11.44 3.42 15.88
CA LEU A 138 -12.61 2.68 15.44
C LEU A 138 -12.35 1.17 15.53
N PRO A 139 -13.34 0.36 15.95
CA PRO A 139 -13.15 -1.08 16.00
C PRO A 139 -13.01 -1.70 14.60
N ASP A 140 -12.23 -2.79 14.48
CA ASP A 140 -11.99 -3.54 13.23
C ASP A 140 -13.27 -3.95 12.46
N ILE A 141 -14.44 -3.98 13.12
CA ILE A 141 -15.71 -4.24 12.45
C ILE A 141 -16.02 -3.22 11.34
N TYR A 142 -15.53 -1.99 11.44
CA TYR A 142 -15.68 -0.99 10.37
C TYR A 142 -14.96 -1.46 9.11
N TYR A 143 -13.71 -1.91 9.21
CA TYR A 143 -12.98 -2.53 8.11
C TYR A 143 -13.73 -3.73 7.54
N LYS A 144 -14.14 -4.66 8.41
CA LYS A 144 -14.85 -5.89 8.00
C LYS A 144 -16.21 -5.62 7.36
N ALA A 145 -16.83 -4.48 7.66
CA ALA A 145 -18.11 -4.06 7.10
C ALA A 145 -17.98 -3.42 5.72
N MET A 146 -16.78 -3.11 5.22
CA MET A 146 -16.60 -2.57 3.88
C MET A 146 -17.23 -3.46 2.81
N GLY A 147 -17.93 -2.84 1.87
CA GLY A 147 -18.74 -3.47 0.83
C GLY A 147 -20.15 -3.86 1.25
N ASN A 148 -20.54 -3.64 2.51
CA ASN A 148 -21.89 -3.91 3.00
C ASN A 148 -22.71 -2.62 3.13
N LYS A 149 -24.04 -2.79 3.24
CA LYS A 149 -24.94 -1.71 3.61
C LYS A 149 -24.94 -1.49 5.13
N ILE A 150 -24.90 -0.23 5.57
CA ILE A 150 -24.89 0.16 6.99
C ILE A 150 -26.03 1.14 7.31
N CYS A 151 -26.37 1.27 8.59
CA CYS A 151 -27.39 2.22 9.02
C CYS A 151 -26.84 3.66 9.04
N ASN A 152 -27.75 4.64 9.01
CA ASN A 152 -27.38 6.07 9.02
C ASN A 152 -26.44 6.41 10.19
N PHE A 153 -26.71 5.90 11.39
CA PHE A 153 -25.85 6.15 12.55
C PHE A 153 -24.38 5.76 12.33
N HIS A 154 -24.13 4.58 11.76
CA HIS A 154 -22.75 4.15 11.49
C HIS A 154 -22.18 4.84 10.25
N SER A 155 -23.03 5.24 9.29
CA SER A 155 -22.62 6.08 8.16
C SER A 155 -22.11 7.45 8.64
N ASP A 156 -22.79 8.07 9.61
CA ASP A 156 -22.39 9.37 10.16
C ASP A 156 -21.00 9.28 10.84
N ILE A 157 -20.72 8.16 11.51
CA ILE A 157 -19.40 7.91 12.12
C ILE A 157 -18.32 7.80 11.03
N ILE A 158 -18.59 7.09 9.93
CA ILE A 158 -17.65 6.98 8.81
C ILE A 158 -17.41 8.34 8.16
N GLU A 159 -18.48 9.10 7.90
CA GLU A 159 -18.37 10.44 7.30
C GLU A 159 -17.57 11.41 8.17
N LYS A 160 -17.58 11.24 9.51
CA LYS A 160 -16.85 12.08 10.45
C LYS A 160 -15.39 11.64 10.66
N GLU A 161 -15.15 10.35 10.89
CA GLU A 161 -13.86 9.86 11.39
C GLU A 161 -12.94 9.35 10.26
N ILE A 162 -13.53 8.80 9.18
CA ILE A 162 -12.83 8.19 8.05
C ILE A 162 -13.53 8.52 6.71
N PRO A 163 -13.71 9.80 6.36
CA PRO A 163 -14.48 10.23 5.19
C PRO A 163 -13.96 9.67 3.86
N GLU A 164 -12.66 9.38 3.77
CA GLU A 164 -12.01 8.75 2.61
C GLU A 164 -12.57 7.36 2.30
N TYR A 165 -13.20 6.70 3.28
CA TYR A 165 -13.79 5.37 3.15
C TYR A 165 -15.30 5.36 2.98
N ARG A 166 -15.96 6.53 2.91
CA ARG A 166 -17.42 6.61 2.82
C ARG A 166 -18.02 5.81 1.66
N ASN A 167 -17.33 5.80 0.52
CA ASN A 167 -17.79 5.13 -0.70
C ASN A 167 -17.60 3.60 -0.65
N TYR A 168 -16.95 3.07 0.40
CA TYR A 168 -16.84 1.64 0.64
C TYR A 168 -18.03 1.06 1.39
N TYR A 169 -19.04 1.87 1.71
CA TYR A 169 -20.24 1.40 2.40
C TYR A 169 -21.48 1.80 1.61
N GLY A 170 -22.44 0.88 1.53
CA GLY A 170 -23.79 1.22 1.06
C GLY A 170 -24.63 1.78 2.20
N LYS A 171 -25.66 2.56 1.90
CA LYS A 171 -26.68 2.95 2.90
C LYS A 171 -27.82 1.94 2.86
N ILE A 172 -28.33 1.55 4.03
CA ILE A 172 -29.55 0.74 4.14
C ILE A 172 -30.73 1.62 3.78
N GLU A 173 -31.46 1.27 2.72
CA GLU A 173 -32.67 1.96 2.31
C GLU A 173 -33.93 1.35 2.94
N PHE A 174 -35.10 1.99 2.73
CA PHE A 174 -36.37 1.57 3.30
C PHE A 174 -36.74 0.12 2.94
N LEU A 175 -36.59 -0.26 1.66
CA LEU A 175 -36.86 -1.63 1.20
C LEU A 175 -35.88 -2.64 1.82
N ASP A 176 -34.60 -2.30 1.93
CA ASP A 176 -33.59 -3.16 2.56
C ASP A 176 -33.97 -3.50 4.00
N SER A 177 -34.47 -2.52 4.75
CA SER A 177 -34.90 -2.70 6.13
C SER A 177 -36.16 -3.57 6.24
N LEU A 178 -37.07 -3.52 5.26
CA LEU A 178 -38.26 -4.37 5.21
C LEU A 178 -37.92 -5.83 4.91
N PHE A 179 -36.91 -6.08 4.09
CA PHE A 179 -36.40 -7.42 3.79
C PHE A 179 -35.37 -7.93 4.81
N GLY A 180 -35.23 -7.25 5.96
CA GLY A 180 -34.44 -7.74 7.08
C GLY A 180 -32.93 -7.51 6.95
N THR A 181 -32.47 -6.61 6.06
CA THR A 181 -31.06 -6.21 5.98
C THR A 181 -30.63 -5.60 7.31
N LYS A 182 -29.57 -6.17 7.91
CA LYS A 182 -29.02 -5.72 9.20
C LYS A 182 -27.69 -5.02 8.98
N CYS A 183 -27.46 -3.94 9.71
CA CYS A 183 -26.15 -3.30 9.76
C CYS A 183 -25.16 -4.24 10.48
N PRO A 184 -24.07 -4.70 9.83
CA PRO A 184 -23.11 -5.62 10.43
C PRO A 184 -22.40 -5.02 11.65
N ILE A 185 -22.21 -3.69 11.65
CA ILE A 185 -21.62 -2.95 12.77
C ILE A 185 -22.57 -2.98 13.97
N CYS A 186 -23.87 -2.70 13.77
CA CYS A 186 -24.88 -2.86 14.84
C CYS A 186 -24.88 -4.26 15.45
N GLN A 187 -24.75 -5.29 14.62
CA GLN A 187 -24.76 -6.68 15.10
C GLN A 187 -23.58 -7.02 16.00
N LYS A 188 -22.44 -6.34 15.83
CA LYS A 188 -21.22 -6.62 16.59
C LYS A 188 -21.05 -5.73 17.82
N ILE A 189 -21.31 -4.44 17.69
CA ILE A 189 -21.02 -3.44 18.74
C ILE A 189 -22.24 -2.59 19.14
N GLY A 190 -23.41 -2.89 18.58
CA GLY A 190 -24.62 -2.09 18.79
C GLY A 190 -24.65 -0.83 17.92
N GLY A 191 -25.79 -0.14 17.96
CA GLY A 191 -25.99 1.16 17.33
C GLY A 191 -26.83 2.06 18.24
N LYS A 192 -27.16 3.27 17.78
CA LYS A 192 -28.11 4.13 18.51
C LYS A 192 -29.39 3.32 18.75
N LYS A 193 -29.84 3.23 20.02
CA LYS A 193 -31.16 2.66 20.34
C LYS A 193 -32.16 3.35 19.42
N ARG A 194 -32.84 2.57 18.58
CA ARG A 194 -34.04 3.03 17.89
C ARG A 194 -35.04 3.29 19.02
N GLY A 195 -35.18 4.56 19.39
CA GLY A 195 -36.26 5.02 20.24
C GLY A 195 -37.60 4.86 19.52
#